data_AF-A0A1W2D6H8-F1
#
_entry.id   AF-A0A1W2D6H8-F1
#
_cell.length_a   1.000
_cell.length_b   1.000
_cell.length_c   1.000
_cell.angle_alpha   90.00
_cell.angle_beta   90.00
_cell.angle_gamma   90.00
#
_symmetry.space_group_name_H-M   'P 1'
#
loop_
_entity.id
_entity.type
_entity.pdbx_description
1 polymer ?
#
loop_
_entity_poly.entity_id
_entity_poly.type
_entity_poly.pdbx_seq_one_letter_code
_entity_poly.pdbx_strand_id
1 'polypeptide(L)'
;MAVEKLSVSLPDIVAARARRAADRAGVPLSAWLAQAAEAAADLAEAQAAAQEYAARFGEPDPAELAQIRAQLAEVGVGSPESPEEASARADALARLLGLPNERRAG
;
A
#
# COMPACT_ATOMS: atom_id res chain seq x y z
N MET A 1 -2.56 22.23 -9.44
CA MET A 1 -3.78 21.57 -8.93
C MET A 1 -4.67 22.62 -8.32
N ALA A 2 -5.98 22.59 -8.59
CA ALA A 2 -6.93 23.48 -7.92
C ALA A 2 -7.09 23.03 -6.47
N VAL A 3 -7.08 23.98 -5.53
CA VAL A 3 -7.30 23.71 -4.10
C VAL A 3 -8.65 24.30 -3.73
N GLU A 4 -9.57 23.45 -3.29
CA GLU A 4 -10.87 23.88 -2.77
C GLU A 4 -10.79 24.10 -1.26
N LYS A 5 -11.34 25.22 -0.79
CA LYS A 5 -11.35 25.55 0.63
C LYS A 5 -12.61 24.96 1.29
N LEU A 6 -12.42 23.91 2.08
CA LEU A 6 -13.45 23.35 2.95
C LEU A 6 -13.43 24.01 4.34
N SER A 7 -14.61 24.37 4.84
CA SER A 7 -14.81 24.78 6.24
C SER A 7 -15.64 23.71 6.94
N VAL A 8 -15.04 23.07 7.96
CA VAL A 8 -15.64 21.94 8.65
C VAL A 8 -15.50 22.15 10.16
N SER A 9 -16.59 21.95 10.89
CA SER A 9 -16.57 21.97 12.35
C SER A 9 -16.26 20.57 12.88
N LEU A 10 -15.29 20.46 13.78
CA LEU A 10 -14.88 19.20 14.40
C LEU A 10 -15.18 19.26 15.90
N PRO A 11 -15.64 18.16 16.51
CA PRO A 11 -15.68 18.07 17.97
C PRO A 11 -14.29 18.33 18.57
N ASP A 12 -14.23 19.04 19.70
CA ASP A 12 -12.95 19.43 20.33
C ASP A 12 -11.99 18.26 20.53
N ILE A 13 -12.53 17.10 20.96
CA ILE A 13 -11.76 15.89 21.17
C ILE A 13 -11.11 15.37 19.87
N VAL A 14 -11.79 15.53 18.73
CA VAL A 14 -11.29 15.12 17.41
C VAL A 14 -10.23 16.10 16.94
N ALA A 15 -10.48 17.41 17.05
CA ALA A 15 -9.50 18.44 16.68
C ALA A 15 -8.20 18.29 17.48
N ALA A 16 -8.29 18.03 18.79
CA ALA A 16 -7.14 17.79 19.64
C ALA A 16 -6.37 16.52 19.26
N ARG A 17 -7.07 15.44 18.89
CA ARG A 17 -6.46 14.19 18.41
C ARG A 17 -5.72 14.38 17.09
N ALA A 18 -6.36 15.06 16.13
CA ALA A 18 -5.78 15.34 14.82
C ALA A 18 -4.52 16.21 14.96
N ARG A 19 -4.54 17.23 15.82
CA ARG A 19 -3.36 18.06 16.09
C ARG A 19 -2.19 17.24 16.62
N ARG A 20 -2.41 16.40 17.65
CA ARG A 20 -1.36 15.51 18.17
C ARG A 20 -0.83 14.54 17.11
N ALA A 21 -1.67 14.08 16.18
CA ALA A 21 -1.24 13.19 15.10
C ALA A 21 -0.38 13.93 14.08
N ALA A 22 -0.78 15.14 13.69
CA ALA A 22 -0.01 16.02 12.83
C ALA A 22 1.36 16.37 13.45
N ASP A 23 1.39 16.70 14.74
CA ASP A 23 2.62 16.99 15.49
C ASP A 23 3.58 15.79 15.49
N ARG A 24 3.06 14.56 15.72
CA ARG A 24 3.88 13.33 15.66
C ARG A 24 4.42 13.04 14.26
N ALA A 25 3.66 13.38 13.23
CA ALA A 25 4.06 13.22 11.83
C ALA A 25 4.97 14.37 11.34
N GLY A 26 5.18 15.42 12.14
CA GLY A 26 6.01 16.58 11.77
C GLY A 26 5.41 17.44 10.66
N VAL A 27 4.10 17.41 10.45
CA VAL A 27 3.41 18.11 9.36
C VAL A 27 2.34 19.08 9.88
N PRO A 28 1.98 20.15 9.13
CA PRO A 28 0.88 21.02 9.51
C PRO A 28 -0.46 20.27 9.59
N LEU A 29 -1.34 20.66 10.52
CA LEU A 29 -2.66 20.00 10.69
C LEU A 29 -3.47 19.94 9.39
N SER A 30 -3.47 20.99 8.58
CA SER A 30 -4.22 21.02 7.32
C SER A 30 -3.68 19.99 6.33
N ALA A 31 -2.36 19.83 6.24
CA ALA A 31 -1.72 18.82 5.41
C ALA A 31 -2.04 17.41 5.92
N TRP A 32 -1.96 17.20 7.23
CA TRP A 32 -2.32 15.92 7.85
C TRP A 32 -3.79 15.55 7.60
N LEU A 33 -4.71 16.52 7.76
CA LEU A 33 -6.13 16.31 7.49
C LEU A 33 -6.42 16.03 6.01
N ALA A 34 -5.71 16.70 5.09
CA ALA A 34 -5.84 16.42 3.66
C ALA A 34 -5.40 14.98 3.33
N GLN A 35 -4.25 14.55 3.85
CA GLN A 35 -3.76 13.17 3.68
C GLN A 35 -4.69 12.14 4.31
N ALA A 36 -5.24 12.44 5.49
CA ALA A 36 -6.20 11.56 6.14
C ALA A 36 -7.52 11.45 5.37
N ALA A 37 -7.98 12.56 4.77
CA ALA A 37 -9.17 12.58 3.93
C ALA A 37 -8.97 11.80 2.63
N GLU A 38 -7.81 11.95 1.99
CA GLU A 38 -7.41 11.19 0.80
C GLU A 38 -7.39 9.68 1.11
N ALA A 39 -6.66 9.25 2.14
CA ALA A 39 -6.62 7.85 2.53
C ALA A 39 -7.99 7.26 2.90
N ALA A 40 -8.87 8.06 3.50
CA ALA A 40 -10.23 7.64 3.80
C ALA A 40 -11.10 7.51 2.54
N ALA A 41 -10.93 8.41 1.56
CA ALA A 41 -11.62 8.35 0.28
C ALA A 41 -11.19 7.12 -0.52
N ASP A 42 -9.87 6.87 -0.64
CA ASP A 42 -9.33 5.69 -1.32
C ASP A 42 -9.87 4.39 -0.71
N LEU A 43 -9.93 4.31 0.62
CA LEU A 43 -10.47 3.15 1.31
C LEU A 43 -11.97 2.97 1.05
N ALA A 44 -12.74 4.07 1.04
CA ALA A 44 -14.17 4.03 0.76
C ALA A 44 -14.45 3.59 -0.69
N GLU A 45 -13.67 4.09 -1.66
CA GLU A 45 -13.75 3.68 -3.06
C GLU A 45 -13.38 2.20 -3.22
N ALA A 46 -12.30 1.74 -2.58
CA ALA A 46 -11.92 0.33 -2.60
C ALA A 46 -13.00 -0.58 -2.02
N GLN A 47 -13.65 -0.17 -0.92
CA GLN A 47 -14.76 -0.90 -0.33
C GLN A 47 -15.98 -0.93 -1.25
N ALA A 48 -16.33 0.20 -1.87
CA ALA A 48 -17.45 0.27 -2.81
C ALA A 48 -17.21 -0.63 -4.03
N ALA A 49 -16.00 -0.62 -4.59
CA ALA A 49 -15.62 -1.50 -5.70
C ALA A 49 -15.69 -2.99 -5.30
N ALA A 50 -15.23 -3.34 -4.09
CA ALA A 50 -15.33 -4.70 -3.57
C ALA A 50 -16.80 -5.14 -3.39
N GLN A 51 -17.65 -4.25 -2.89
CA GLN A 51 -19.09 -4.52 -2.75
C GLN A 51 -19.79 -4.67 -4.10
N GLU A 52 -19.48 -3.82 -5.09
CA GLU A 52 -20.02 -3.92 -6.45
C GLU A 52 -19.59 -5.25 -7.10
N TYR A 53 -18.33 -5.63 -6.96
CA TYR A 53 -17.82 -6.90 -7.43
C TYR A 53 -18.57 -8.06 -6.77
N ALA A 54 -18.70 -8.07 -5.45
CA ALA A 54 -19.41 -9.11 -4.72
C ALA A 54 -20.90 -9.18 -5.09
N ALA A 55 -21.55 -8.04 -5.33
CA ALA A 55 -22.93 -7.99 -5.78
C ALA A 55 -23.10 -8.55 -7.20
N ARG A 56 -22.11 -8.32 -8.07
CA ARG A 56 -22.14 -8.76 -9.48
C ARG A 56 -21.77 -10.23 -9.65
N PHE A 57 -20.82 -10.72 -8.87
CA PHE A 57 -20.20 -12.04 -9.08
C PHE A 57 -20.40 -13.02 -7.90
N GLY A 58 -20.96 -12.55 -6.77
CA GLY A 58 -21.05 -13.32 -5.53
C GLY A 58 -19.73 -13.30 -4.73
N GLU A 59 -19.74 -13.88 -3.54
CA GLU A 59 -18.49 -14.23 -2.87
C GLU A 59 -17.77 -15.33 -3.68
N PRO A 60 -16.44 -15.27 -3.82
CA PRO A 60 -15.71 -16.32 -4.51
C PRO A 60 -15.86 -17.65 -3.76
N ASP A 61 -16.24 -18.72 -4.47
CA ASP A 61 -16.33 -20.06 -3.88
C ASP A 61 -14.98 -20.45 -3.24
N PRO A 62 -14.95 -20.82 -1.94
CA PRO A 62 -13.73 -21.27 -1.29
C PRO A 62 -13.00 -22.40 -2.03
N ALA A 63 -13.73 -23.29 -2.70
CA ALA A 63 -13.14 -24.36 -3.49
C ALA A 63 -12.45 -23.84 -4.76
N GLU A 64 -13.09 -22.91 -5.47
CA GLU A 64 -12.51 -22.23 -6.63
C GLU A 64 -11.29 -21.39 -6.24
N LEU A 65 -11.34 -20.66 -5.11
CA LEU A 65 -10.19 -19.92 -4.59
C LEU A 65 -9.01 -20.83 -4.25
N ALA A 66 -9.26 -22.01 -3.67
CA ALA A 66 -8.22 -22.98 -3.39
C ALA A 66 -7.58 -23.50 -4.68
N GLN A 67 -8.39 -23.75 -5.72
CA GLN A 67 -7.91 -24.16 -7.04
C GLN A 67 -7.06 -23.07 -7.70
N ILE A 68 -7.51 -21.81 -7.68
CA ILE A 68 -6.77 -20.68 -8.22
C ILE A 68 -5.43 -20.52 -7.50
N ARG A 69 -5.40 -20.63 -6.16
CA ARG A 69 -4.15 -20.58 -5.38
C ARG A 69 -3.20 -21.72 -5.75
N ALA A 70 -3.72 -22.93 -5.97
CA ALA A 70 -2.91 -24.06 -6.40
C ALA A 70 -2.30 -23.82 -7.79
N GLN A 71 -3.08 -23.29 -8.74
CA GLN A 71 -2.61 -22.94 -10.08
C GLN A 71 -1.53 -21.84 -10.04
N LEU A 72 -1.73 -20.80 -9.22
CA LEU A 72 -0.74 -19.74 -9.02
C LEU A 72 0.57 -20.28 -8.43
N ALA A 73 0.47 -21.19 -7.45
CA ALA A 73 1.63 -21.84 -6.86
C ALA A 73 2.37 -22.73 -7.87
N GLU A 74 1.65 -23.46 -8.74
CA GLU A 74 2.23 -24.31 -9.78
C GLU A 74 3.10 -23.49 -10.77
N VAL A 75 2.67 -22.27 -11.10
CA VAL A 75 3.44 -21.36 -11.95
C VAL A 75 4.43 -20.47 -11.19
N GLY A 76 4.62 -20.71 -9.87
CA GLY A 76 5.60 -20.03 -9.03
C GLY A 76 5.20 -18.64 -8.53
N VAL A 77 3.94 -18.22 -8.68
CA VAL A 77 3.45 -16.93 -8.20
C VAL A 77 3.31 -16.92 -6.68
N GLY A 78 3.93 -15.95 -6.02
CA GLY A 78 3.88 -15.78 -4.56
C GLY A 78 4.90 -16.62 -3.78
N SER A 79 5.68 -17.46 -4.46
CA SER A 79 6.83 -18.13 -3.86
C SER A 79 7.93 -17.11 -3.55
N PRO A 80 8.52 -17.12 -2.33
CA PRO A 80 9.67 -16.28 -2.05
C PRO A 80 10.81 -16.70 -2.98
N GLU A 81 11.45 -15.70 -3.59
CA GLU A 81 12.67 -15.92 -4.34
C GLU A 81 13.77 -16.48 -3.42
N SER A 82 14.61 -17.37 -3.94
CA SER A 82 15.74 -17.88 -3.16
C SER A 82 16.76 -16.76 -2.84
N PRO A 83 17.47 -16.84 -1.71
CA PRO A 83 18.53 -15.88 -1.38
C PRO A 83 19.60 -15.76 -2.47
N GLU A 84 19.89 -16.86 -3.17
CA GLU A 84 20.85 -16.92 -4.27
C GLU A 84 20.38 -16.12 -5.49
N GLU A 85 19.13 -16.30 -5.92
CA GLU A 85 18.54 -15.56 -7.04
C GLU A 85 18.42 -14.06 -6.71
N ALA A 86 18.04 -13.73 -5.47
CA ALA A 86 17.98 -12.35 -4.99
C ALA A 86 19.36 -11.66 -5.01
N SER A 87 20.43 -12.36 -4.59
CA SER A 87 21.80 -11.83 -4.68
C SER A 87 22.23 -11.69 -6.14
N ALA A 88 21.97 -12.67 -7.00
CA ALA A 88 22.37 -12.63 -8.40
C ALA A 88 21.71 -11.46 -9.16
N ARG A 89 20.42 -11.19 -8.90
CA ARG A 89 19.73 -10.01 -9.45
C ARG A 89 20.33 -8.71 -8.92
N ALA A 90 20.60 -8.61 -7.61
CA ALA A 90 21.21 -7.42 -7.02
C ALA A 90 22.58 -7.12 -7.68
N ASP A 91 23.40 -8.14 -7.91
CA ASP A 91 24.71 -8.03 -8.57
C ASP A 91 24.57 -7.67 -10.07
N ALA A 92 23.54 -8.19 -10.75
CA ALA A 92 23.23 -7.82 -12.12
C ALA A 92 22.77 -6.35 -12.23
N LEU A 93 21.93 -5.89 -11.30
CA LEU A 93 21.47 -4.51 -11.23
C LEU A 93 22.63 -3.55 -10.93
N ALA A 94 23.51 -3.90 -9.98
CA ALA A 94 24.69 -3.09 -9.67
C ALA A 94 25.59 -2.87 -10.89
N ARG A 95 25.78 -3.91 -11.71
CA ARG A 95 26.52 -3.82 -12.99
C ARG A 95 25.84 -2.90 -13.99
N LEU A 96 24.52 -2.98 -14.15
CA LEU A 96 23.76 -2.11 -15.04
C LEU A 96 23.82 -0.63 -14.61
N LEU A 97 23.85 -0.38 -13.30
CA LEU A 97 23.92 0.95 -12.72
C LEU A 97 25.34 1.50 -12.57
N GLY A 98 26.37 0.72 -12.95
CA GLY A 98 27.78 1.13 -12.81
C GLY A 98 28.25 1.28 -11.37
N LEU A 99 27.61 0.61 -10.42
CA LEU A 99 27.99 0.66 -9.00
C LEU A 99 29.16 -0.30 -8.74
N PRO A 100 30.21 0.12 -8.00
CA PRO A 100 31.34 -0.74 -7.69
C PRO A 100 30.93 -1.88 -6.75
N ASN A 101 31.33 -3.11 -7.09
CA ASN A 101 31.14 -4.35 -6.30
C ASN A 101 32.07 -4.38 -5.07
N GLU A 102 32.12 -3.33 -4.28
CA GLU A 102 32.95 -3.25 -3.08
C GLU A 102 32.06 -3.17 -1.84
N ARG A 103 31.68 -4.35 -1.35
CA ARG A 103 31.59 -4.68 0.09
C ARG A 103 31.07 -6.11 0.26
N ARG A 104 31.95 -7.10 0.09
CA ARG A 104 31.85 -8.43 0.75
C ARG A 104 33.25 -8.96 1.06
N ALA A 105 33.91 -8.29 2.01
CA ALA A 105 34.94 -8.88 2.84
C ALA A 105 34.80 -8.22 4.21
N GLY A 106 34.27 -8.98 5.18
CA GLY A 106 33.93 -8.51 6.52
C GLY A 106 32.76 -9.29 7.07
#